data_AF-A0A1W6DN63-F1
#
_entry.id   AF-A0A1W6DN63-F1
#
_cell.length_a   1.000
_cell.length_b   1.000
_cell.length_c   1.000
_cell.angle_alpha   90.00
_cell.angle_beta   90.00
_cell.angle_gamma   90.00
#
_symmetry.space_group_name_H-M   'P 1'
#
loop_
_entity.id
_entity.type
_entity.pdbx_description
1 polymer ?
#
loop_
_entity_poly.entity_id
_entity_poly.type
_entity_poly.pdbx_seq_one_letter_code
_entity_poly.pdbx_strand_id
1 'polypeptide(L)'
;MVARTSMRVGEVDVVVVVAAGPAALPASCCAMATPGGGARRRARGEIVASSTSTLTTLPAPRAGNPPYRGVVLDWLFGGVALLNVYALALVVLRAPLYRTRVYRPMLLNIGLSIAPVIVLGLVVLVDAVLIAGGAPSWAVVTCAVVGFGVWLLLLPNAGYLVTELNYSHRQEGEEVPLWYDIVAVLTLALSGVMNTLVNVFLAQALLAIVLYPDDDAPFRRPVSWVVVLVVLALVSVGIYLGRYVRFNSWDLAHPVQFVRKLVRHFRARGAVLDALLFVLLHTLFFAVMYAIVMGPVTTLLVRGA
;
A
#
# COMPACT_ATOMS: atom_id res chain seq x y z
N MET A 1 -19.33 24.85 17.78
CA MET A 1 -20.17 24.91 16.55
C MET A 1 -20.05 23.55 15.89
N VAL A 2 -21.12 22.75 15.83
CA VAL A 2 -21.08 21.38 15.28
C VAL A 2 -21.18 21.46 13.77
N ALA A 3 -20.11 21.07 13.05
CA ALA A 3 -20.15 20.92 11.60
C ALA A 3 -20.71 19.53 11.26
N ARG A 4 -21.85 19.49 10.57
CA ARG A 4 -22.34 18.27 9.93
C ARG A 4 -21.84 18.26 8.49
N THR A 5 -21.16 17.20 8.10
CA THR A 5 -20.78 16.97 6.70
C THR A 5 -21.45 15.67 6.28
N SER A 6 -22.41 15.74 5.36
CA SER A 6 -23.01 14.56 4.74
C SER A 6 -22.24 14.22 3.46
N MET A 7 -21.96 12.94 3.27
CA MET A 7 -21.35 12.42 2.04
C MET A 7 -22.23 11.29 1.54
N ARG A 8 -22.75 11.41 0.31
CA ARG A 8 -23.55 10.36 -0.34
C ARG A 8 -22.63 9.32 -0.97
N VAL A 9 -22.81 8.07 -0.59
CA VAL A 9 -22.24 6.91 -1.29
C VAL A 9 -23.40 5.95 -1.58
N GLY A 10 -23.97 6.05 -2.78
CA GLY A 10 -25.18 5.28 -3.16
C GLY A 10 -26.47 5.75 -2.47
N GLU A 11 -27.42 4.83 -2.26
CA GLU A 11 -28.76 5.08 -1.68
C GLU A 11 -28.80 5.17 -0.14
N VAL A 12 -27.65 5.14 0.54
CA VAL A 12 -27.58 5.20 2.01
C VAL A 12 -26.84 6.45 2.45
N ASP A 13 -27.50 7.28 3.26
CA ASP A 13 -26.91 8.49 3.86
C ASP A 13 -26.10 8.12 5.12
N VAL A 14 -24.81 8.46 5.12
CA VAL A 14 -23.93 8.34 6.30
C VAL A 14 -23.59 9.75 6.78
N VAL A 15 -23.89 10.04 8.05
CA VAL A 15 -23.66 11.34 8.71
C VAL A 15 -22.51 11.18 9.70
N VAL A 16 -21.40 11.88 9.44
CA VAL A 16 -20.25 11.95 10.37
C VAL A 16 -20.32 13.28 11.14
N VAL A 17 -20.31 13.20 12.47
CA VAL A 17 -20.31 14.37 13.36
C VAL A 17 -18.94 14.49 14.01
N VAL A 18 -18.23 15.57 13.69
CA VAL A 18 -16.92 15.89 14.30
C VAL A 18 -17.09 17.05 15.28
N ALA A 19 -16.71 16.85 16.54
CA ALA A 19 -16.74 17.87 17.57
C ALA A 19 -15.43 18.68 17.55
N ALA A 20 -15.51 19.97 17.21
CA ALA A 20 -14.37 20.89 17.27
C ALA A 20 -14.21 21.47 18.70
N GLY A 21 -12.99 21.38 19.25
CA GLY A 21 -12.58 22.04 20.50
C GLY A 21 -12.50 23.58 20.39
N PRO A 22 -12.37 24.31 21.50
CA PRO A 22 -12.57 25.75 21.52
C PRO A 22 -11.41 26.52 20.87
N ALA A 23 -11.73 27.33 19.86
CA ALA A 23 -10.81 28.24 19.20
C ALA A 23 -10.59 29.51 20.05
N ALA A 24 -9.33 29.92 20.16
CA ALA A 24 -8.90 31.17 20.79
C ALA A 24 -9.37 32.40 19.98
N LEU A 25 -9.91 33.40 20.68
CA LEU A 25 -10.32 34.71 20.16
C LEU A 25 -9.09 35.59 19.83
N PRO A 26 -9.07 36.36 18.73
CA PRO A 26 -8.09 37.42 18.56
C PRO A 26 -8.55 38.73 19.23
N ALA A 27 -7.54 39.46 19.71
CA ALA A 27 -7.59 40.61 20.59
C ALA A 27 -8.21 41.88 19.99
N SER A 28 -8.74 42.70 20.89
CA SER A 28 -9.19 44.08 20.71
C SER A 28 -8.16 44.98 20.04
N CYS A 29 -8.62 45.85 19.14
CA CYS A 29 -7.92 47.10 18.82
C CYS A 29 -8.91 48.26 18.97
N CYS A 30 -8.67 49.04 20.03
CA CYS A 30 -9.34 50.27 20.37
C CYS A 30 -8.37 51.41 19.99
N ALA A 31 -8.78 52.38 19.17
CA ALA A 31 -8.03 53.64 19.05
C ALA A 31 -8.97 54.80 18.67
N MET A 32 -8.91 55.82 19.53
CA MET A 32 -9.71 57.03 19.62
C MET A 32 -9.41 58.08 18.53
N ALA A 33 -10.38 58.96 18.35
CA ALA A 33 -10.35 60.18 17.54
C ALA A 33 -9.52 61.33 18.15
N THR A 34 -9.06 62.25 17.30
CA THR A 34 -8.81 63.68 17.64
C THR A 34 -9.14 64.57 16.44
N PRO A 35 -9.74 65.77 16.62
CA PRO A 35 -10.11 66.68 15.53
C PRO A 35 -9.15 67.87 15.39
N GLY A 36 -9.10 68.51 14.20
CA GLY A 36 -8.57 69.88 14.09
C GLY A 36 -8.23 70.39 12.68
N GLY A 37 -8.85 71.51 12.29
CA GLY A 37 -8.22 72.56 11.46
C GLY A 37 -8.49 72.55 9.96
N GLY A 38 -9.29 73.51 9.47
CA GLY A 38 -9.71 73.63 8.06
C GLY A 38 -8.91 74.61 7.19
N ALA A 39 -9.17 74.59 5.88
CA ALA A 39 -9.07 75.73 4.95
C ALA A 39 -9.74 75.42 3.60
N ARG A 40 -10.44 76.41 3.04
CA ARG A 40 -11.29 76.39 1.83
C ARG A 40 -10.48 76.45 0.51
N ARG A 41 -10.92 75.76 -0.55
CA ARG A 41 -11.55 76.32 -1.80
C ARG A 41 -11.46 75.39 -3.03
N ARG A 42 -12.56 75.40 -3.79
CA ARG A 42 -12.73 75.22 -5.26
C ARG A 42 -12.68 73.81 -5.89
N ALA A 43 -13.88 73.21 -5.93
CA ALA A 43 -14.70 72.96 -7.13
C ALA A 43 -14.12 72.29 -8.40
N ARG A 44 -14.83 71.21 -8.77
CA ARG A 44 -15.14 70.63 -10.09
C ARG A 44 -14.22 69.52 -10.61
N GLY A 45 -14.76 68.30 -10.56
CA GLY A 45 -14.53 67.28 -11.58
C GLY A 45 -14.41 65.82 -11.13
N GLU A 46 -15.06 65.37 -10.06
CA GLU A 46 -15.07 63.93 -9.74
C GLU A 46 -16.10 63.20 -10.61
N ILE A 47 -15.58 62.37 -11.51
CA ILE A 47 -16.33 61.34 -12.22
C ILE A 47 -16.74 60.31 -11.16
N VAL A 48 -18.03 60.25 -10.87
CA VAL A 48 -18.65 59.18 -10.10
C VAL A 48 -18.54 57.90 -10.93
N ALA A 49 -17.54 57.07 -10.63
CA ALA A 49 -17.53 55.66 -11.01
C ALA A 49 -17.81 54.86 -9.74
N SER A 50 -19.10 54.58 -9.50
CA SER A 50 -19.51 53.58 -8.53
C SER A 50 -19.09 52.20 -9.04
N SER A 51 -17.88 51.77 -8.70
CA SER A 51 -17.44 50.40 -8.92
C SER A 51 -17.51 49.64 -7.60
N THR A 52 -18.73 49.29 -7.20
CA THR A 52 -18.95 48.26 -6.17
C THR A 52 -18.70 46.91 -6.82
N SER A 53 -17.44 46.60 -7.14
CA SER A 53 -17.02 45.24 -7.48
C SER A 53 -16.88 44.49 -6.17
N THR A 54 -18.02 44.04 -5.63
CA THR A 54 -18.04 42.94 -4.66
C THR A 54 -17.46 41.74 -5.38
N LEU A 55 -16.16 41.53 -5.21
CA LEU A 55 -15.46 40.33 -5.65
C LEU A 55 -15.99 39.21 -4.76
N THR A 56 -17.13 38.65 -5.15
CA THR A 56 -17.60 37.36 -4.67
C THR A 56 -16.50 36.38 -5.04
N THR A 57 -15.59 36.12 -4.10
CA THR A 57 -14.68 34.99 -4.19
C THR A 57 -15.57 33.76 -4.24
N LEU A 58 -15.88 33.30 -5.46
CA LEU A 58 -16.46 32.00 -5.67
C LEU A 58 -15.55 31.01 -4.92
N PRO A 59 -16.09 30.19 -4.02
CA PRO A 59 -15.28 29.14 -3.42
C PRO A 59 -14.70 28.33 -4.58
N ALA A 60 -13.37 28.23 -4.64
CA ALA A 60 -12.72 27.42 -5.64
C ALA A 60 -13.40 26.04 -5.63
N PRO A 61 -13.82 25.51 -6.79
CA PRO A 61 -14.41 24.18 -6.83
C PRO A 61 -13.41 23.25 -6.16
N ARG A 62 -13.84 22.55 -5.09
CA ARG A 62 -13.06 21.46 -4.50
C ARG A 62 -12.65 20.58 -5.68
N ALA A 63 -11.35 20.46 -5.93
CA ALA A 63 -10.85 19.65 -7.02
C ALA A 63 -11.41 18.23 -6.83
N GLY A 64 -12.44 17.88 -7.60
CA GLY A 64 -12.92 16.51 -7.65
C GLY A 64 -11.77 15.64 -8.13
N ASN A 65 -11.67 14.42 -7.60
CA ASN A 65 -10.65 13.48 -8.04
C ASN A 65 -10.63 13.42 -9.57
N PRO A 66 -9.45 13.59 -10.22
CA PRO A 66 -9.39 13.50 -11.67
C PRO A 66 -9.95 12.15 -12.15
N PRO A 67 -10.77 12.13 -13.22
CA PRO A 67 -11.51 10.93 -13.64
C PRO A 67 -10.61 9.73 -13.99
N TYR A 68 -9.32 9.97 -14.27
CA TYR A 68 -8.35 8.93 -14.58
C TYR A 68 -7.80 8.16 -13.36
N ARG A 69 -7.98 8.65 -12.12
CA ARG A 69 -7.44 7.99 -10.91
C ARG A 69 -8.04 6.61 -10.67
N GLY A 70 -9.38 6.50 -10.72
CA GLY A 70 -10.08 5.24 -10.55
C GLY A 70 -9.67 4.22 -11.61
N VAL A 71 -9.63 4.68 -12.87
CA VAL A 71 -9.25 3.85 -14.02
C VAL A 71 -7.85 3.24 -13.86
N VAL A 72 -6.85 4.00 -13.43
CA VAL A 72 -5.48 3.46 -13.24
C VAL A 72 -5.43 2.40 -12.15
N LEU A 73 -6.11 2.61 -11.02
CA LEU A 73 -6.17 1.62 -9.95
C LEU A 73 -6.93 0.37 -10.39
N ASP A 74 -8.03 0.52 -11.13
CA ASP A 74 -8.80 -0.60 -11.67
C ASP A 74 -7.96 -1.47 -12.62
N TRP A 75 -7.16 -0.86 -13.50
CA TRP A 75 -6.23 -1.58 -14.37
C TRP A 75 -5.11 -2.27 -13.59
N LEU A 76 -4.59 -1.63 -12.55
CA LEU A 76 -3.55 -2.21 -11.69
C LEU A 76 -4.10 -3.44 -10.96
N PHE A 77 -5.16 -3.28 -10.16
CA PHE A 77 -5.71 -4.37 -9.36
C PHE A 77 -6.36 -5.45 -10.23
N GLY A 78 -7.11 -5.06 -11.26
CA GLY A 78 -7.72 -5.96 -12.23
C GLY A 78 -6.68 -6.74 -13.01
N GLY A 79 -5.59 -6.10 -13.44
CA GLY A 79 -4.47 -6.74 -14.13
C GLY A 79 -3.75 -7.75 -13.24
N VAL A 80 -3.50 -7.41 -11.96
CA VAL A 80 -2.89 -8.34 -11.00
C VAL A 80 -3.83 -9.52 -10.70
N ALA A 81 -5.13 -9.28 -10.53
CA ALA A 81 -6.10 -10.35 -10.35
C ALA A 81 -6.15 -11.27 -11.58
N LEU A 82 -6.17 -10.72 -12.79
CA LEU A 82 -6.13 -11.47 -14.03
C LEU A 82 -4.85 -12.31 -14.15
N LEU A 83 -3.70 -11.74 -13.78
CA LEU A 83 -2.42 -12.45 -13.79
C LEU A 83 -2.42 -13.64 -12.81
N ASN A 84 -3.01 -13.49 -11.62
CA ASN A 84 -3.17 -14.60 -10.67
C ASN A 84 -4.12 -15.68 -11.21
N VAL A 85 -5.25 -15.29 -11.82
CA VAL A 85 -6.19 -16.22 -12.46
C VAL A 85 -5.50 -16.97 -13.60
N TYR A 86 -4.70 -16.27 -14.41
CA TYR A 86 -3.94 -16.87 -15.50
C TYR A 86 -2.88 -17.85 -14.97
N ALA A 87 -2.12 -17.48 -13.93
CA ALA A 87 -1.17 -18.37 -13.27
C ALA A 87 -1.86 -19.64 -12.73
N LEU A 88 -2.99 -19.48 -12.05
CA LEU A 88 -3.80 -20.59 -11.53
C LEU A 88 -4.31 -21.48 -12.67
N ALA A 89 -4.81 -20.89 -13.75
CA ALA A 89 -5.31 -21.61 -14.91
C ALA A 89 -4.20 -22.46 -15.54
N LEU A 90 -2.98 -21.93 -15.71
CA LEU A 90 -1.85 -22.71 -16.24
C LEU A 90 -1.49 -23.89 -15.32
N VAL A 91 -1.54 -23.72 -13.99
CA VAL A 91 -1.26 -24.84 -13.07
C VAL A 91 -2.35 -25.92 -13.13
N VAL A 92 -3.62 -25.52 -13.19
CA VAL A 92 -4.75 -26.44 -13.19
C VAL A 92 -4.91 -27.13 -14.54
N LEU A 93 -4.76 -26.40 -15.65
CA LEU A 93 -4.93 -26.92 -17.01
C LEU A 93 -3.80 -27.86 -17.44
N ARG A 94 -2.60 -27.79 -16.83
CA ARG A 94 -1.50 -28.74 -17.10
C ARG A 94 -1.94 -30.20 -16.93
N ALA A 95 -2.71 -30.47 -15.88
CA ALA A 95 -3.14 -31.83 -15.55
C ALA A 95 -4.04 -32.47 -16.61
N PRO A 96 -5.18 -31.87 -17.02
CA PRO A 96 -6.03 -32.44 -18.06
C PRO A 96 -5.37 -32.42 -19.44
N LEU A 97 -4.59 -31.38 -19.78
CA LEU A 97 -3.99 -31.25 -21.13
C LEU A 97 -2.92 -32.30 -21.40
N TYR A 98 -2.11 -32.63 -20.40
CA TYR A 98 -0.95 -33.52 -20.56
C TYR A 98 -1.05 -34.80 -19.73
N ARG A 99 -2.23 -35.10 -19.17
CA ARG A 99 -2.52 -36.28 -18.34
C ARG A 99 -1.54 -36.44 -17.15
N THR A 100 -1.10 -35.32 -16.60
CA THR A 100 -0.22 -35.28 -15.41
C THR A 100 -1.04 -35.02 -14.14
N ARG A 101 -0.46 -35.27 -12.96
CA ARG A 101 -1.13 -34.92 -11.70
C ARG A 101 -0.91 -33.45 -11.37
N VAL A 102 -1.96 -32.79 -10.87
CA VAL A 102 -1.83 -31.41 -10.38
C VAL A 102 -0.87 -31.38 -9.18
N TYR A 103 0.16 -30.55 -9.27
CA TYR A 103 1.09 -30.33 -8.16
C TYR A 103 0.45 -29.41 -7.11
N ARG A 104 -0.28 -30.03 -6.16
CA ARG A 104 -1.05 -29.35 -5.11
C ARG A 104 -0.26 -28.29 -4.30
N PRO A 105 1.03 -28.47 -3.95
CA PRO A 105 1.77 -27.46 -3.22
C PRO A 105 1.85 -26.11 -3.94
N MET A 106 1.79 -26.09 -5.27
CA MET A 106 1.82 -24.85 -6.03
C MET A 106 0.50 -24.08 -5.97
N LEU A 107 -0.64 -24.78 -5.90
CA LEU A 107 -1.93 -24.13 -5.63
C LEU A 107 -1.93 -23.48 -4.25
N LEU A 108 -1.35 -24.15 -3.26
CA LEU A 108 -1.17 -23.60 -1.92
C LEU A 108 -0.27 -22.36 -1.95
N ASN A 109 0.84 -22.40 -2.69
CA ASN A 109 1.74 -21.25 -2.82
C ASN A 109 1.06 -20.04 -3.48
N ILE A 110 0.22 -20.24 -4.49
CA ILE A 110 -0.59 -19.16 -5.09
C ILE A 110 -1.53 -18.57 -4.04
N GLY A 111 -2.26 -19.42 -3.31
CA GLY A 111 -3.16 -18.98 -2.24
C GLY A 111 -2.43 -18.21 -1.12
N LEU A 112 -1.28 -18.72 -0.68
CA LEU A 112 -0.43 -18.07 0.32
C LEU A 112 0.13 -16.74 -0.16
N SER A 113 0.33 -16.57 -1.47
CA SER A 113 0.78 -15.33 -2.09
C SER A 113 -0.30 -14.22 -2.02
N ILE A 114 -1.59 -14.61 -2.04
CA ILE A 114 -2.72 -13.68 -1.92
C ILE A 114 -3.04 -13.38 -0.46
N ALA A 115 -2.74 -14.28 0.47
CA ALA A 115 -3.05 -14.13 1.89
C ALA A 115 -2.67 -12.77 2.54
N PRO A 116 -1.49 -12.15 2.26
CA PRO A 116 -1.13 -10.86 2.84
C PRO A 116 -2.12 -9.75 2.47
N VAL A 117 -2.63 -9.73 1.23
CA VAL A 117 -3.56 -8.68 0.81
C VAL A 117 -4.91 -8.81 1.51
N ILE A 118 -5.34 -10.05 1.75
CA ILE A 118 -6.56 -10.35 2.51
C ILE A 118 -6.40 -9.88 3.95
N VAL A 119 -5.24 -10.15 4.58
CA VAL A 119 -4.97 -9.68 5.95
C VAL A 119 -5.01 -8.15 6.03
N LEU A 120 -4.37 -7.43 5.11
CA LEU A 120 -4.47 -5.97 5.08
C LEU A 120 -5.91 -5.48 4.93
N GLY A 121 -6.68 -6.08 4.01
CA GLY A 121 -8.09 -5.73 3.82
C GLY A 121 -8.94 -5.97 5.08
N LEU A 122 -8.71 -7.09 5.78
CA LEU A 122 -9.37 -7.41 7.04
C LEU A 122 -9.00 -6.43 8.16
N VAL A 123 -7.74 -6.04 8.27
CA VAL A 123 -7.29 -5.05 9.25
C VAL A 123 -8.00 -3.72 9.03
N VAL A 124 -8.01 -3.23 7.79
CA VAL A 124 -8.72 -1.99 7.43
C VAL A 124 -10.22 -2.08 7.75
N LEU A 125 -10.85 -3.21 7.43
CA LEU A 125 -12.28 -3.42 7.71
C LEU A 125 -12.56 -3.43 9.23
N VAL A 126 -11.77 -4.17 10.00
CA VAL A 126 -11.94 -4.26 11.45
C VAL A 126 -11.70 -2.91 12.11
N ASP A 127 -10.63 -2.20 11.73
CA ASP A 127 -10.35 -0.86 12.25
C ASP A 127 -11.48 0.12 11.92
N ALA A 128 -12.05 0.07 10.70
CA ALA A 128 -13.19 0.89 10.33
C ALA A 128 -14.43 0.61 11.19
N VAL A 129 -14.72 -0.67 11.46
CA VAL A 129 -15.84 -1.08 12.33
C VAL A 129 -15.61 -0.63 13.78
N LEU A 130 -14.38 -0.79 14.30
CA LEU A 130 -14.02 -0.36 15.65
C LEU A 130 -14.18 1.17 15.81
N ILE A 131 -13.70 1.93 14.83
CA ILE A 131 -13.84 3.40 14.82
C ILE A 131 -15.32 3.79 14.76
N ALA A 132 -16.11 3.19 13.86
CA ALA A 132 -17.54 3.47 13.73
C ALA A 132 -18.34 3.09 14.98
N GLY A 133 -17.93 2.04 15.70
CA GLY A 133 -18.52 1.61 16.96
C GLY A 133 -18.09 2.43 18.19
N GLY A 134 -17.25 3.45 18.01
CA GLY A 134 -16.75 4.28 19.12
C GLY A 134 -15.77 3.55 20.05
N ALA A 135 -15.08 2.52 19.55
CA ALA A 135 -14.07 1.80 20.30
C ALA A 135 -12.91 2.74 20.70
N PRO A 136 -12.24 2.49 21.84
CA PRO A 136 -11.13 3.33 22.27
C PRO A 136 -9.94 3.21 21.31
N SER A 137 -9.17 4.30 21.17
CA SER A 137 -8.06 4.39 20.21
C SER A 137 -6.99 3.31 20.39
N TRP A 138 -6.73 2.85 21.61
CA TRP A 138 -5.77 1.78 21.87
C TRP A 138 -6.18 0.44 21.23
N ALA A 139 -7.48 0.15 21.13
CA ALA A 139 -7.98 -1.09 20.53
C ALA A 139 -7.74 -1.10 19.01
N VAL A 140 -8.00 0.03 18.35
CA VAL A 140 -7.72 0.25 16.92
C VAL A 140 -6.22 0.13 16.65
N VAL A 141 -5.38 0.82 17.43
CA VAL A 141 -3.92 0.75 17.28
C VAL A 141 -3.41 -0.68 17.51
N THR A 142 -3.94 -1.39 18.49
CA THR A 142 -3.55 -2.78 18.76
C THR A 142 -3.90 -3.69 17.59
N CYS A 143 -5.11 -3.55 17.02
CA CYS A 143 -5.52 -4.30 15.85
C CYS A 143 -4.62 -4.02 14.64
N ALA A 144 -4.35 -2.75 14.35
CA ALA A 144 -3.44 -2.34 13.29
C ALA A 144 -2.02 -2.92 13.46
N VAL A 145 -1.44 -2.82 14.67
CA VAL A 145 -0.09 -3.32 14.95
C VAL A 145 0.00 -4.84 14.82
N VAL A 146 -0.95 -5.57 15.41
CA VAL A 146 -0.99 -7.04 15.31
C VAL A 146 -1.22 -7.46 13.87
N GLY A 147 -2.17 -6.83 13.19
CA GLY A 147 -2.50 -7.08 11.80
C GLY A 147 -1.31 -6.84 10.86
N PHE A 148 -0.58 -5.74 11.05
CA PHE A 148 0.62 -5.44 10.27
C PHE A 148 1.76 -6.42 10.58
N GLY A 149 1.88 -6.88 11.82
CA GLY A 149 2.81 -7.95 12.20
C GLY A 149 2.51 -9.27 11.46
N VAL A 150 1.25 -9.68 11.44
CA VAL A 150 0.81 -10.88 10.70
C VAL A 150 1.04 -10.71 9.20
N TRP A 151 0.69 -9.54 8.65
CA TRP A 151 0.93 -9.21 7.25
C TRP A 151 2.41 -9.33 6.89
N LEU A 152 3.32 -8.75 7.69
CA LEU A 152 4.75 -8.78 7.44
C LEU A 152 5.32 -10.20 7.46
N LEU A 153 4.78 -11.09 8.30
CA LEU A 153 5.17 -12.49 8.34
C LEU A 153 4.68 -13.28 7.11
N LEU A 154 3.53 -12.90 6.54
CA LEU A 154 2.97 -13.56 5.35
C LEU A 154 3.54 -12.98 4.05
N LEU A 155 3.99 -11.73 4.05
CA LEU A 155 4.45 -11.02 2.87
C LEU A 155 5.57 -11.74 2.09
N PRO A 156 6.56 -12.39 2.73
CA PRO A 156 7.56 -13.18 2.02
C PRO A 156 6.96 -14.28 1.14
N ASN A 157 5.78 -14.82 1.47
CA ASN A 157 5.12 -15.86 0.67
C ASN A 157 4.70 -15.36 -0.71
N ALA A 158 4.40 -14.07 -0.86
CA ALA A 158 4.11 -13.47 -2.17
C ALA A 158 5.36 -13.49 -3.06
N GLY A 159 6.49 -13.00 -2.53
CA GLY A 159 7.77 -12.97 -3.26
C GLY A 159 8.41 -14.35 -3.43
N TYR A 160 8.07 -15.30 -2.56
CA TYR A 160 8.59 -16.68 -2.60
C TYR A 160 8.32 -17.38 -3.93
N LEU A 161 7.19 -17.06 -4.60
CA LEU A 161 6.86 -17.59 -5.93
C LEU A 161 7.95 -17.34 -6.98
N VAL A 162 8.73 -16.26 -6.86
CA VAL A 162 9.86 -15.95 -7.76
C VAL A 162 10.96 -17.02 -7.68
N THR A 163 11.15 -17.58 -6.48
CA THR A 163 12.19 -18.58 -6.21
C THR A 163 11.72 -20.02 -6.42
N GLU A 164 10.41 -20.23 -6.56
CA GLU A 164 9.81 -21.53 -6.84
C GLU A 164 9.81 -21.81 -8.35
N LEU A 165 10.99 -21.68 -8.99
CA LEU A 165 11.28 -22.12 -10.37
C LEU A 165 11.23 -23.66 -10.51
N ASN A 166 10.72 -24.35 -9.50
CA ASN A 166 10.86 -25.77 -9.25
C ASN A 166 9.90 -26.65 -10.08
N TYR A 167 9.32 -26.07 -11.11
CA TYR A 167 8.60 -26.78 -12.19
C TYR A 167 9.54 -27.67 -13.01
N SER A 168 10.85 -27.68 -12.69
CA SER A 168 11.85 -28.59 -13.25
C SER A 168 11.80 -30.02 -12.70
N HIS A 169 10.84 -30.38 -11.84
CA HIS A 169 10.59 -31.79 -11.45
C HIS A 169 9.88 -32.58 -12.56
N ARG A 170 10.34 -32.40 -13.81
CA ARG A 170 9.94 -33.24 -14.93
C ARG A 170 10.34 -34.66 -14.56
N GLN A 171 9.35 -35.50 -14.30
CA GLN A 171 9.63 -36.92 -14.10
C GLN A 171 9.98 -37.53 -15.46
N GLU A 172 10.91 -38.49 -15.46
CA GLU A 172 11.20 -39.27 -16.67
C GLU A 172 9.89 -39.90 -17.15
N GLY A 173 9.45 -39.51 -18.37
CA GLY A 173 8.16 -39.93 -18.95
C GLY A 173 7.05 -38.87 -18.98
N GLU A 174 7.23 -37.65 -18.43
CA GLU A 174 6.28 -36.55 -18.66
C GLU A 174 6.43 -35.97 -20.08
N GLU A 175 5.34 -36.00 -20.85
CA GLU A 175 5.26 -35.50 -22.25
C GLU A 175 4.91 -34.01 -22.36
N VAL A 176 4.92 -33.26 -21.24
CA VAL A 176 4.55 -31.83 -21.25
C VAL A 176 5.52 -31.03 -22.12
N PRO A 177 5.08 -30.22 -23.10
CA PRO A 177 5.98 -29.41 -23.89
C PRO A 177 6.74 -28.38 -23.04
N LEU A 178 8.05 -28.25 -23.27
CA LEU A 178 8.91 -27.34 -22.51
C LEU A 178 8.43 -25.88 -22.53
N TRP A 179 7.87 -25.44 -23.66
CA TRP A 179 7.35 -24.08 -23.81
C TRP A 179 6.20 -23.78 -22.86
N TYR A 180 5.39 -24.79 -22.51
CA TYR A 180 4.27 -24.63 -21.59
C TYR A 180 4.79 -24.37 -20.17
N ASP A 181 5.75 -25.18 -19.73
CA ASP A 181 6.36 -25.05 -18.40
C ASP A 181 7.07 -23.70 -18.25
N ILE A 182 7.75 -23.21 -19.30
CA ILE A 182 8.38 -21.88 -19.30
C ILE A 182 7.34 -20.78 -19.09
N VAL A 183 6.23 -20.80 -19.84
CA VAL A 183 5.15 -19.81 -19.71
C VAL A 183 4.51 -19.89 -18.33
N ALA A 184 4.26 -21.10 -17.81
CA ALA A 184 3.69 -21.31 -16.48
C ALA A 184 4.59 -20.76 -15.37
N VAL A 185 5.89 -21.05 -15.42
CA VAL A 185 6.87 -20.57 -14.43
C VAL A 185 7.02 -19.06 -14.49
N LEU A 186 7.15 -18.48 -15.69
CA LEU A 186 7.28 -17.03 -15.84
C LEU A 186 6.03 -16.31 -15.34
N THR A 187 4.85 -16.82 -15.67
CA THR A 187 3.58 -16.26 -15.22
C THR A 187 3.45 -16.35 -13.69
N LEU A 188 3.82 -17.48 -13.08
CA LEU A 188 3.81 -17.64 -11.64
C LEU A 188 4.77 -16.65 -10.95
N ALA A 189 6.00 -16.53 -11.45
CA ALA A 189 6.99 -15.61 -10.92
C ALA A 189 6.50 -14.17 -11.02
N LEU A 190 5.98 -13.75 -12.17
CA LEU A 190 5.40 -12.42 -12.37
C LEU A 190 4.21 -12.16 -11.45
N SER A 191 3.33 -13.14 -11.26
CA SER A 191 2.20 -13.04 -10.33
C SER A 191 2.69 -12.78 -8.89
N GLY A 192 3.71 -13.51 -8.44
CA GLY A 192 4.33 -13.30 -7.12
C GLY A 192 4.99 -11.93 -6.96
N VAL A 193 5.72 -11.47 -7.99
CA VAL A 193 6.29 -10.11 -8.00
C VAL A 193 5.17 -9.09 -7.85
N MET A 194 4.16 -9.14 -8.72
CA MET A 194 3.08 -8.15 -8.71
C MET A 194 2.29 -8.16 -7.39
N ASN A 195 2.02 -9.32 -6.80
CA ASN A 195 1.38 -9.42 -5.50
C ASN A 195 2.23 -8.80 -4.39
N THR A 196 3.55 -8.98 -4.44
CA THR A 196 4.49 -8.34 -3.51
C THR A 196 4.43 -6.81 -3.66
N LEU A 197 4.51 -6.30 -4.88
CA LEU A 197 4.46 -4.86 -5.14
C LEU A 197 3.15 -4.25 -4.67
N VAL A 198 2.01 -4.87 -4.98
CA VAL A 198 0.67 -4.42 -4.54
C VAL A 198 0.58 -4.38 -3.02
N ASN A 199 1.05 -5.41 -2.33
CA ASN A 199 1.03 -5.42 -0.87
C ASN A 199 1.86 -4.29 -0.27
N VAL A 200 3.07 -4.08 -0.77
CA VAL A 200 3.96 -3.01 -0.30
C VAL A 200 3.36 -1.64 -0.60
N PHE A 201 2.72 -1.47 -1.75
CA PHE A 201 2.03 -0.24 -2.12
C PHE A 201 0.83 0.04 -1.19
N LEU A 202 0.01 -0.96 -0.90
CA LEU A 202 -1.11 -0.81 0.03
C LEU A 202 -0.60 -0.45 1.43
N ALA A 203 0.46 -1.10 1.92
CA ALA A 203 1.10 -0.75 3.19
C ALA A 203 1.66 0.68 3.18
N GLN A 204 2.29 1.12 2.08
CA GLN A 204 2.78 2.49 1.92
C GLN A 204 1.62 3.50 1.95
N ALA A 205 0.51 3.20 1.28
CA ALA A 205 -0.68 4.05 1.25
C ALA A 205 -1.35 4.15 2.62
N LEU A 206 -1.49 3.03 3.35
CA LEU A 206 -2.03 3.03 4.71
C LEU A 206 -1.14 3.86 5.66
N LEU A 207 0.18 3.67 5.58
CA LEU A 207 1.10 4.45 6.39
C LEU A 207 1.02 5.95 6.07
N ALA A 208 0.94 6.30 4.79
CA ALA A 208 0.78 7.67 4.33
C ALA A 208 -0.48 8.33 4.90
N ILE A 209 -1.62 7.64 4.88
CA ILE A 209 -2.90 8.12 5.43
C ILE A 209 -2.80 8.33 6.95
N VAL A 210 -2.10 7.45 7.66
CA VAL A 210 -1.99 7.51 9.13
C VAL A 210 -0.99 8.57 9.60
N LEU A 211 0.17 8.67 8.97
CA LEU A 211 1.23 9.61 9.38
C LEU A 211 1.01 11.03 8.89
N TYR A 212 0.36 11.19 7.73
CA TYR A 212 0.22 12.47 7.06
C TYR A 212 -1.24 12.70 6.58
N PRO A 213 -2.22 12.72 7.51
CA PRO A 213 -3.64 12.82 7.16
C PRO A 213 -4.00 14.16 6.47
N ASP A 214 -3.29 15.24 6.79
CA ASP A 214 -3.53 16.59 6.26
C ASP A 214 -2.54 16.98 5.15
N ASP A 215 -1.72 16.06 4.65
CA ASP A 215 -0.75 16.32 3.58
C ASP A 215 -1.36 15.95 2.22
N ASP A 216 -1.40 16.90 1.30
CA ASP A 216 -1.90 16.69 -0.06
C ASP A 216 -0.96 15.80 -0.91
N ALA A 217 0.28 15.59 -0.45
CA ALA A 217 1.32 14.88 -1.20
C ALA A 217 2.14 13.87 -0.35
N PRO A 218 1.51 12.92 0.37
CA PRO A 218 2.20 12.10 1.36
C PRO A 218 3.20 11.11 0.74
N PHE A 219 3.04 10.75 -0.54
CA PHE A 219 3.97 9.92 -1.29
C PHE A 219 5.25 10.64 -1.74
N ARG A 220 5.31 11.99 -1.64
CA ARG A 220 6.55 12.74 -1.91
C ARG A 220 7.51 12.73 -0.72
N ARG A 221 7.02 12.38 0.47
CA ARG A 221 7.85 12.34 1.68
C ARG A 221 8.91 11.24 1.55
N PRO A 222 10.19 11.51 1.87
CA PRO A 222 11.25 10.52 1.77
C PRO A 222 10.99 9.33 2.71
N VAL A 223 10.34 9.56 3.85
CA VAL A 223 9.95 8.52 4.82
C VAL A 223 9.12 7.42 4.15
N SER A 224 8.17 7.79 3.29
CA SER A 224 7.31 6.83 2.58
C SER A 224 8.12 5.88 1.69
N TRP A 225 9.23 6.33 1.10
CA TRP A 225 10.10 5.51 0.26
C TRP A 225 11.12 4.70 1.06
N VAL A 226 11.63 5.25 2.16
CA VAL A 226 12.51 4.52 3.09
C VAL A 226 11.77 3.32 3.67
N VAL A 227 10.51 3.49 4.05
CA VAL A 227 9.68 2.38 4.56
C VAL A 227 9.52 1.29 3.50
N VAL A 228 9.23 1.66 2.25
CA VAL A 228 9.17 0.68 1.14
C VAL A 228 10.46 -0.10 1.03
N LEU A 229 11.62 0.57 1.03
CA LEU A 229 12.91 -0.10 0.93
C LEU A 229 13.17 -1.05 2.10
N VAL A 230 12.84 -0.63 3.32
CA VAL A 230 12.96 -1.47 4.53
C VAL A 230 12.06 -2.70 4.43
N VAL A 231 10.79 -2.53 4.04
CA VAL A 231 9.87 -3.65 3.87
C VAL A 231 10.37 -4.62 2.80
N LEU A 232 10.85 -4.14 1.66
CA LEU A 232 11.41 -4.98 0.59
C LEU A 232 12.65 -5.76 1.05
N ALA A 233 13.50 -5.15 1.88
CA ALA A 233 14.63 -5.84 2.50
C ALA A 233 14.16 -6.94 3.46
N LEU A 234 13.16 -6.66 4.29
CA LEU A 234 12.56 -7.64 5.20
C LEU A 234 11.90 -8.80 4.45
N VAL A 235 11.22 -8.53 3.33
CA VAL A 235 10.68 -9.55 2.42
C VAL A 235 11.79 -10.44 1.90
N SER A 236 12.88 -9.85 1.40
CA SER A 236 14.02 -10.60 0.87
C SER A 236 14.69 -11.48 1.94
N VAL A 237 14.79 -10.98 3.18
CA VAL A 237 15.22 -11.77 4.34
C VAL A 237 14.26 -12.93 4.60
N GLY A 238 12.95 -12.68 4.58
CA GLY A 238 11.93 -13.71 4.77
C GLY A 238 12.01 -14.82 3.72
N ILE A 239 12.21 -14.46 2.45
CA ILE A 239 12.39 -15.42 1.35
C ILE A 239 13.65 -16.26 1.58
N TYR A 240 14.77 -15.64 1.97
CA TYR A 240 16.01 -16.35 2.28
C TYR A 240 15.81 -17.37 3.41
N LEU A 241 15.17 -16.95 4.50
CA LEU A 241 14.89 -17.82 5.64
C LEU A 241 13.94 -18.98 5.27
N GLY A 242 12.91 -18.71 4.47
CA GLY A 242 12.00 -19.73 3.96
C GLY A 242 12.70 -20.76 3.07
N ARG A 243 13.60 -20.32 2.16
CA ARG A 243 14.20 -21.21 1.17
C ARG A 243 15.43 -21.96 1.67
N TYR A 244 16.36 -21.27 2.34
CA TYR A 244 17.64 -21.85 2.74
C TYR A 244 17.62 -22.42 4.16
N VAL A 245 16.94 -21.72 5.09
CA VAL A 245 16.82 -22.17 6.48
C VAL A 245 15.60 -23.09 6.65
N ARG A 246 14.69 -23.16 5.67
CA ARG A 246 13.42 -23.91 5.72
C ARG A 246 12.63 -23.59 6.98
N PHE A 247 12.37 -22.29 7.16
CA PHE A 247 11.58 -21.78 8.26
C PHE A 247 10.11 -22.19 8.10
N ASN A 248 9.53 -22.85 9.11
CA ASN A 248 8.10 -23.13 9.19
C ASN A 248 7.48 -22.26 10.29
N SER A 249 6.21 -21.85 10.12
CA SER A 249 5.47 -21.05 11.11
C SER A 249 5.38 -21.71 12.50
N TRP A 250 5.53 -23.04 12.58
CA TRP A 250 5.61 -23.80 13.84
C TRP A 250 6.92 -23.62 14.61
N ASP A 251 8.00 -23.20 13.95
CA ASP A 251 9.29 -22.92 14.60
C ASP A 251 9.20 -21.66 15.47
N LEU A 252 8.23 -20.76 15.21
CA LEU A 252 7.94 -19.59 16.04
C LEU A 252 7.40 -19.97 17.43
N ALA A 253 6.76 -21.14 17.55
CA ALA A 253 6.31 -21.70 18.83
C ALA A 253 7.47 -22.33 19.65
N HIS A 254 8.65 -22.52 19.04
CA HIS A 254 9.83 -23.12 19.66
C HIS A 254 11.09 -22.26 19.45
N PRO A 255 11.15 -21.05 20.06
CA PRO A 255 12.15 -20.02 19.75
C PRO A 255 13.60 -20.47 19.97
N VAL A 256 13.86 -21.34 20.95
CA VAL A 256 15.22 -21.85 21.23
C VAL A 256 15.73 -22.75 20.11
N GLN A 257 14.87 -23.60 19.53
CA GLN A 257 15.24 -24.48 18.42
C GLN A 257 15.48 -23.67 17.14
N PHE A 258 14.68 -22.62 16.93
CA PHE A 258 14.84 -21.67 15.83
C PHE A 258 16.21 -20.97 15.89
N VAL A 259 16.57 -20.36 17.03
CA VAL A 259 17.86 -19.66 17.19
C VAL A 259 19.02 -20.63 16.97
N ARG A 260 18.93 -21.87 17.47
CA ARG A 260 19.97 -22.89 17.27
C ARG A 260 20.15 -23.25 15.80
N LYS A 261 19.05 -23.36 15.04
CA LYS A 261 19.07 -23.63 13.59
C LYS A 261 19.73 -22.47 12.83
N LEU A 262 19.38 -21.23 13.19
CA LEU A 262 19.94 -20.02 12.59
C LEU A 262 21.44 -19.88 12.86
N VAL A 263 21.86 -20.07 14.12
CA VAL A 263 23.28 -20.02 14.52
C VAL A 263 24.07 -21.13 13.82
N ARG A 264 23.53 -22.33 13.70
CA ARG A 264 24.19 -23.44 12.99
C ARG A 264 24.37 -23.12 11.50
N HIS A 265 23.37 -22.52 10.86
CA HIS A 265 23.43 -22.13 9.45
C HIS A 265 24.50 -21.08 9.21
N PHE A 266 24.52 -20.00 10.00
CA PHE A 266 25.49 -18.92 9.84
C PHE A 266 26.90 -19.22 10.36
N ARG A 267 27.08 -20.31 11.11
CA ARG A 267 28.42 -20.83 11.46
C ARG A 267 29.14 -21.48 10.29
N ALA A 268 28.43 -21.88 9.23
CA ALA A 268 29.08 -22.36 8.02
C ALA A 268 29.84 -21.21 7.34
N ARG A 269 31.08 -21.48 6.92
CA ARG A 269 31.88 -20.50 6.17
C ARG A 269 31.15 -20.11 4.88
N GLY A 270 31.01 -18.82 4.62
CA GLY A 270 30.36 -18.28 3.42
C GLY A 270 28.85 -18.05 3.53
N ALA A 271 28.15 -18.70 4.47
CA ALA A 271 26.68 -18.60 4.56
C ALA A 271 26.16 -17.18 4.83
N VAL A 272 26.91 -16.38 5.61
CA VAL A 272 26.57 -14.96 5.85
C VAL A 272 26.68 -14.15 4.56
N LEU A 273 27.74 -14.36 3.77
CA LEU A 273 27.94 -13.65 2.52
C LEU A 273 26.85 -14.02 1.51
N ASP A 274 26.52 -15.31 1.39
CA ASP A 274 25.45 -15.78 0.52
C ASP A 274 24.10 -15.17 0.92
N ALA A 275 23.81 -15.09 2.21
CA ALA A 275 22.59 -14.44 2.72
C ALA A 275 22.55 -12.95 2.39
N LEU A 276 23.63 -12.23 2.66
CA LEU A 276 23.73 -10.79 2.37
C LEU A 276 23.59 -10.51 0.88
N LEU A 277 24.27 -11.29 0.04
CA LEU A 277 24.19 -11.17 -1.41
C LEU A 277 22.77 -11.47 -1.91
N PHE A 278 22.15 -12.55 -1.42
CA PHE A 278 20.78 -12.89 -1.77
C PHE A 278 19.81 -11.77 -1.41
N VAL A 279 19.88 -11.27 -0.18
CA VAL A 279 19.02 -10.19 0.32
C VAL A 279 19.24 -8.92 -0.49
N LEU A 280 20.49 -8.53 -0.74
CA LEU A 280 20.83 -7.33 -1.52
C LEU A 280 20.27 -7.40 -2.94
N LEU A 281 20.52 -8.51 -3.65
CA LEU A 281 20.09 -8.68 -5.03
C LEU A 281 18.57 -8.72 -5.15
N HIS A 282 17.88 -9.45 -4.27
CA HIS A 282 16.41 -9.52 -4.30
C HIS A 282 15.78 -8.19 -3.89
N THR A 283 16.35 -7.49 -2.92
CA THR A 283 15.87 -6.16 -2.52
C THR A 283 16.01 -5.17 -3.68
N LEU A 284 17.16 -5.16 -4.36
CA LEU A 284 17.38 -4.31 -5.52
C LEU A 284 16.41 -4.66 -6.66
N PHE A 285 16.22 -5.94 -6.94
CA PHE A 285 15.26 -6.42 -7.94
C PHE A 285 13.85 -5.91 -7.64
N PHE A 286 13.33 -6.14 -6.42
CA PHE A 286 12.00 -5.66 -6.05
C PHE A 286 11.92 -4.13 -6.01
N ALA A 287 12.97 -3.43 -5.57
CA ALA A 287 12.97 -1.97 -5.52
C ALA A 287 12.91 -1.36 -6.92
N VAL A 288 13.65 -1.90 -7.89
CA VAL A 288 13.58 -1.50 -9.30
C VAL A 288 12.18 -1.77 -9.86
N MET A 289 11.64 -2.97 -9.64
CA MET A 289 10.28 -3.31 -10.08
C MET A 289 9.23 -2.40 -9.44
N TYR A 290 9.37 -2.08 -8.15
CA TYR A 290 8.49 -1.16 -7.44
C TYR A 290 8.55 0.25 -8.03
N ALA A 291 9.74 0.77 -8.30
CA ALA A 291 9.91 2.08 -8.90
C ALA A 291 9.27 2.16 -10.30
N ILE A 292 9.42 1.11 -11.12
CA ILE A 292 8.85 1.05 -12.47
C ILE A 292 7.31 0.99 -12.44
N VAL A 293 6.74 0.15 -11.57
CA VAL A 293 5.29 -0.12 -11.56
C VAL A 293 4.53 0.88 -10.67
N MET A 294 4.99 1.08 -9.43
CA MET A 294 4.29 1.89 -8.42
C MET A 294 4.74 3.35 -8.41
N GLY A 295 5.91 3.67 -8.95
CA GLY A 295 6.35 5.07 -9.14
C GLY A 295 5.34 5.91 -9.92
N PRO A 296 4.93 5.50 -11.14
CA PRO A 296 3.89 6.21 -11.88
C PRO A 296 2.57 6.34 -11.11
N VAL A 297 2.11 5.27 -10.48
CA VAL A 297 0.86 5.24 -9.70
C VAL A 297 0.90 6.25 -8.55
N THR A 298 1.97 6.25 -7.74
CA THR A 298 2.14 7.19 -6.63
C THR A 298 2.23 8.64 -7.11
N THR A 299 2.88 8.92 -8.25
CA THR A 299 2.93 10.29 -8.79
C THR A 299 1.57 10.80 -9.28
N LEU A 300 0.75 9.94 -9.89
CA LEU A 300 -0.61 10.26 -10.32
C LEU A 300 -1.55 10.47 -9.13
N LEU A 301 -1.33 9.73 -8.04
CA LEU A 301 -2.05 9.94 -6.78
C LEU A 301 -1.67 11.24 -6.09
N VAL A 302 -0.47 11.79 -6.29
CA VAL A 302 -0.11 13.11 -5.75
C VAL A 302 -0.56 14.27 -6.64
N ARG A 303 -0.45 14.14 -7.97
CA ARG A 303 -0.69 15.28 -8.91
C ARG A 303 -2.16 15.70 -9.06
N GLY A 304 -3.11 14.92 -8.57
CA GLY A 304 -4.54 15.27 -8.60
C GLY A 304 -5.11 15.72 -7.25
N ALA A 305 -4.26 15.96 -6.25
CA ALA A 305 -4.61 16.58 -4.97
C ALA A 305 -4.24 18.06 -5.08
#